data_AF-R9KWW9-F1
#
_entry.id   AF-R9KWW9-F1
#
_cell.length_a   1.000
_cell.length_b   1.000
_cell.length_c   1.000
_cell.angle_alpha   90.00
_cell.angle_beta   90.00
_cell.angle_gamma   90.00
#
_symmetry.space_group_name_H-M   'P 1'
#
loop_
_entity.id
_entity.type
_entity.pdbx_description
1 polymer ?
#
loop_
_entity_poly.entity_id
_entity_poly.type
_entity_poly.pdbx_seq_one_letter_code
_entity_poly.pdbx_strand_id
1 'polypeptide(L)'
;MVQSAALTGLGEIVQEIRGKGHFGNCQKNSQEYVDWCSWILGTRERLLALGAKLSLSTNEAINGVDFDWDDWSSVSAAIERIHAIAYLVEDDVRMAGQETSASNSLRRFETTRHSYERKHSLGNGGAGNVFLVERDDGESFALKILNSQSCANGKKMKRFLREIAFCERVTDAPLVKVVDQGFKQEGELKRPFYVMPLYDNSLRKLMESPKIERASILHMLLALLGSLENFYNDGHVHRDIKPENILLDKDASRLVLADFGVAHINQDLPGLTLQTTRAERLANFKYAAPEQRIADGVIDHRADQYAFGLIINELFTGAVPQGTGYAEIASASERFSYLDPVVARMISQKQDSRYEGIPILLADIEARKNIEKIEDEVLEFEACVPEPFEISIVSKEWIEPNLVFKLNTSPGADWEQAFRSYMGVTSFSTDGFFLDPQRFGVNGDKILVPNTHGDKGHLADACKEMPRFIDWANEVMRKRLEKERREAHEALVQEREGEIRRQESSADINSFLSTL
;
A
#
# COMPACT_ATOMS: atom_id res chain seq x y z
N MET A 1 38.96 -37.60 16.14
CA MET A 1 39.61 -37.25 14.84
C MET A 1 38.62 -36.82 13.77
N VAL A 2 37.52 -37.55 13.51
CA VAL A 2 36.56 -37.24 12.42
C VAL A 2 35.80 -35.90 12.60
N GLN A 3 35.47 -35.51 13.83
CA GLN A 3 34.84 -34.22 14.15
C GLN A 3 35.79 -33.03 13.91
N SER A 4 37.07 -33.19 14.26
CA SER A 4 38.10 -32.14 14.11
C SER A 4 38.37 -31.82 12.64
N ALA A 5 38.50 -32.84 11.77
CA ALA A 5 38.74 -32.61 10.34
C ALA A 5 37.56 -31.91 9.64
N ALA A 6 36.33 -32.14 10.09
CA ALA A 6 35.15 -31.50 9.52
C ALA A 6 34.93 -30.07 10.01
N LEU A 7 35.26 -29.77 11.26
CA LEU A 7 35.28 -28.39 11.77
C LEU A 7 36.36 -27.57 11.04
N THR A 8 37.51 -28.17 10.73
CA THR A 8 38.54 -27.55 9.88
C THR A 8 38.00 -27.27 8.48
N GLY A 9 37.33 -28.23 7.83
CA GLY A 9 36.75 -28.03 6.50
C GLY A 9 35.65 -26.96 6.44
N LEU A 10 34.79 -26.86 7.46
CA LEU A 10 33.80 -25.77 7.56
C LEU A 10 34.47 -24.41 7.75
N GLY A 11 35.52 -24.33 8.58
CA GLY A 11 36.30 -23.11 8.79
C GLY A 11 37.00 -22.62 7.52
N GLU A 12 37.53 -23.53 6.70
CA GLU A 12 38.16 -23.22 5.41
C GLU A 12 37.15 -22.65 4.40
N ILE A 13 35.96 -23.23 4.30
CA ILE A 13 34.89 -22.72 3.43
C ILE A 13 34.46 -21.32 3.85
N VAL A 14 34.32 -21.05 5.15
CA VAL A 14 33.95 -19.71 5.63
C VAL A 14 35.04 -18.68 5.36
N GLN A 15 36.32 -19.04 5.56
CA GLN A 15 37.45 -18.19 5.22
C GLN A 15 37.47 -17.85 3.72
N GLU A 16 37.16 -18.82 2.85
CA GLU A 16 37.03 -18.60 1.42
C GLU A 16 35.88 -17.63 1.09
N ILE A 17 34.70 -17.82 1.69
CA ILE A 17 33.55 -16.93 1.49
C ILE A 17 33.85 -15.50 1.94
N ARG A 18 34.60 -15.32 3.03
CA ARG A 18 35.02 -13.99 3.51
C ARG A 18 36.12 -13.35 2.66
N GLY A 19 37.02 -14.17 2.12
CA GLY A 19 38.07 -13.72 1.20
C GLY A 19 37.52 -13.34 -0.18
N LYS A 20 36.36 -13.88 -0.55
CA LYS A 20 35.57 -13.44 -1.69
C LYS A 20 35.01 -12.05 -1.38
N GLY A 21 35.42 -11.03 -2.14
CA GLY A 21 34.93 -9.66 -1.95
C GLY A 21 33.42 -9.53 -2.12
N HIS A 22 32.86 -8.40 -1.69
CA HIS A 22 31.45 -8.07 -1.97
C HIS A 22 31.24 -7.71 -3.44
N PHE A 23 30.06 -8.02 -3.95
CA PHE A 23 29.75 -7.88 -5.36
C PHE A 23 29.89 -6.42 -5.83
N GLY A 24 30.58 -6.22 -6.96
CA GLY A 24 30.73 -4.96 -7.67
C GLY A 24 30.45 -5.15 -9.16
N ASN A 25 30.19 -4.05 -9.89
CA ASN A 25 29.72 -4.02 -11.28
C ASN A 25 30.44 -4.98 -12.25
N CYS A 26 29.98 -6.23 -12.36
CA CYS A 26 30.38 -7.16 -13.42
C CYS A 26 29.34 -7.16 -14.55
N GLN A 27 29.79 -7.22 -15.81
CA GLN A 27 28.87 -7.31 -16.95
C GLN A 27 28.25 -8.72 -17.06
N LYS A 28 26.95 -8.79 -17.34
CA LYS A 28 26.25 -10.07 -17.58
C LYS A 28 26.95 -10.85 -18.70
N ASN A 29 27.16 -12.16 -18.50
CA ASN A 29 27.86 -13.08 -19.41
C ASN A 29 29.36 -12.79 -19.63
N SER A 30 29.98 -11.93 -18.82
CA SER A 30 31.45 -11.85 -18.77
C SER A 30 32.05 -13.12 -18.13
N GLN A 31 33.33 -13.37 -18.37
CA GLN A 31 34.02 -14.50 -17.72
C GLN A 31 33.91 -14.40 -16.18
N GLU A 32 34.01 -13.19 -15.64
CA GLU A 32 33.85 -12.90 -14.22
C GLU A 32 32.46 -13.34 -13.70
N TYR A 33 31.39 -13.10 -14.47
CA TYR A 33 30.03 -13.54 -14.12
C TYR A 33 29.89 -15.07 -14.10
N VAL A 34 30.48 -15.76 -15.07
CA VAL A 34 30.50 -17.23 -15.13
C VAL A 34 31.28 -17.83 -13.95
N ASP A 35 32.39 -17.19 -13.58
CA ASP A 35 33.22 -17.59 -12.43
C ASP A 35 32.45 -17.41 -11.11
N TRP A 36 31.64 -16.35 -10.98
CA TRP A 36 30.74 -16.14 -9.85
C TRP A 36 29.66 -17.23 -9.76
N CYS A 37 28.96 -17.52 -10.85
CA CYS A 37 27.92 -18.56 -10.87
C CYS A 37 28.49 -19.94 -10.51
N SER A 38 29.65 -20.28 -11.08
CA SER A 38 30.36 -21.53 -10.79
C SER A 38 30.78 -21.62 -9.32
N TRP A 39 31.23 -20.51 -8.75
CA TRP A 39 31.60 -20.44 -7.34
C TRP A 39 30.39 -20.60 -6.40
N ILE A 40 29.24 -20.01 -6.72
CA ILE A 40 27.99 -20.14 -5.93
C ILE A 40 27.59 -21.63 -5.85
N LEU A 41 27.51 -22.29 -7.00
CA LEU A 41 27.13 -23.70 -7.08
C LEU A 41 28.13 -24.61 -6.36
N GLY A 42 29.43 -24.44 -6.62
CA GLY A 42 30.48 -25.24 -5.99
C GLY A 42 30.57 -25.02 -4.47
N THR A 43 30.26 -23.82 -3.98
CA THR A 43 30.21 -23.53 -2.54
C THR A 43 28.99 -24.16 -1.89
N ARG A 44 27.83 -24.08 -2.54
CA ARG A 44 26.59 -24.74 -2.09
C ARG A 44 26.76 -26.26 -1.98
N GLU A 45 27.34 -26.91 -3.00
CA GLU A 45 27.56 -28.36 -2.99
C GLU A 45 28.51 -28.79 -1.86
N ARG A 46 29.60 -28.05 -1.64
CA ARG A 46 30.53 -28.30 -0.53
C ARG A 46 29.87 -28.14 0.84
N LEU A 47 28.97 -27.17 0.98
CA LEU A 47 28.20 -26.96 2.21
C LEU A 47 27.16 -28.09 2.43
N LEU A 48 26.46 -28.51 1.38
CA LEU A 48 25.51 -29.64 1.44
C LEU A 48 26.20 -30.96 1.81
N ALA A 49 27.40 -31.21 1.27
CA ALA A 49 28.20 -32.39 1.61
C ALA A 49 28.57 -32.47 3.11
N LEU A 50 28.58 -31.33 3.80
CA LEU A 50 28.84 -31.22 5.24
C LEU A 50 27.55 -31.04 6.08
N GLY A 51 26.38 -30.96 5.43
CA GLY A 51 25.10 -30.56 6.03
C GLY A 51 24.64 -31.40 7.22
N ALA A 52 24.99 -32.69 7.28
CA ALA A 52 24.69 -33.55 8.43
C ALA A 52 25.32 -33.08 9.76
N LYS A 53 26.24 -32.11 9.72
CA LYS A 53 26.95 -31.54 10.89
C LYS A 53 26.53 -30.09 11.20
N LEU A 54 25.60 -29.54 10.42
CA LEU A 54 25.11 -28.18 10.54
C LEU A 54 23.72 -28.17 11.18
N SER A 55 23.34 -27.05 11.78
CA SER A 55 22.00 -26.90 12.36
C SER A 55 20.91 -26.99 11.28
N LEU A 56 19.67 -27.28 11.70
CA LEU A 56 18.53 -27.34 10.79
C LEU A 56 18.38 -26.03 10.01
N SER A 57 18.51 -24.88 10.69
CA SER A 57 18.43 -23.55 10.08
C SER A 57 19.53 -23.30 9.06
N THR A 58 20.76 -23.77 9.31
CA THR A 58 21.86 -23.64 8.34
C THR A 58 21.59 -24.52 7.12
N ASN A 59 21.10 -25.74 7.32
CA ASN A 59 20.72 -26.63 6.23
C ASN A 59 19.55 -26.09 5.39
N GLU A 60 18.54 -25.51 6.02
CA GLU A 60 17.43 -24.83 5.32
C GLU A 60 17.93 -23.63 4.52
N ALA A 61 18.83 -22.82 5.08
CA ALA A 61 19.44 -21.69 4.38
C ALA A 61 20.26 -22.15 3.16
N ILE A 62 21.06 -23.21 3.29
CA ILE A 62 21.83 -23.80 2.17
C ILE A 62 20.91 -24.34 1.08
N ASN A 63 19.85 -25.07 1.46
CA ASN A 63 18.87 -25.60 0.51
C ASN A 63 18.12 -24.48 -0.23
N GLY A 64 17.89 -23.35 0.44
CA GLY A 64 17.26 -22.15 -0.12
C GLY A 64 18.18 -21.25 -0.95
N VAL A 65 19.43 -21.66 -1.22
CA VAL A 65 20.27 -21.05 -2.26
C VAL A 65 19.86 -21.67 -3.59
N ASP A 66 18.93 -21.02 -4.27
CA ASP A 66 18.53 -21.32 -5.63
C ASP A 66 18.60 -20.02 -6.45
N PHE A 67 18.94 -20.12 -7.73
CA PHE A 67 18.99 -18.93 -8.58
C PHE A 67 18.79 -19.25 -10.05
N ASP A 68 18.08 -18.34 -10.72
CA ASP A 68 18.00 -18.33 -12.17
C ASP A 68 19.24 -17.62 -12.74
N TRP A 69 20.05 -18.37 -13.47
CA TRP A 69 21.26 -17.89 -14.16
C TRP A 69 20.97 -16.78 -15.19
N ASP A 70 19.74 -16.68 -15.68
CA ASP A 70 19.29 -15.64 -16.61
C ASP A 70 18.75 -14.39 -15.89
N ASP A 71 18.43 -14.46 -14.59
CA ASP A 71 18.00 -13.33 -13.76
C ASP A 71 19.13 -12.81 -12.85
N TRP A 72 19.63 -11.63 -13.18
CA TRP A 72 20.70 -10.96 -12.44
C TRP A 72 20.32 -10.68 -10.98
N SER A 73 19.06 -10.37 -10.70
CA SER A 73 18.59 -10.09 -9.33
C SER A 73 18.62 -11.36 -8.47
N SER A 74 18.27 -12.50 -9.08
CA SER A 74 18.35 -13.82 -8.45
C SER A 74 19.79 -14.23 -8.12
N VAL A 75 20.74 -13.97 -9.02
CA VAL A 75 22.17 -14.28 -8.80
C VAL A 75 22.75 -13.42 -7.68
N SER A 76 22.43 -12.12 -7.68
CA SER A 76 22.85 -11.21 -6.60
C SER A 76 22.28 -11.65 -5.24
N ALA A 77 21.00 -12.04 -5.20
CA ALA A 77 20.38 -12.58 -3.98
C ALA A 77 21.04 -13.88 -3.51
N ALA A 78 21.47 -14.76 -4.42
CA ALA A 78 22.16 -16.00 -4.06
C ALA A 78 23.55 -15.74 -3.46
N ILE A 79 24.29 -14.75 -3.97
CA ILE A 79 25.59 -14.33 -3.41
C ILE A 79 25.41 -13.82 -1.97
N GLU A 80 24.45 -12.92 -1.74
CA GLU A 80 24.14 -12.41 -0.41
C GLU A 80 23.72 -13.53 0.55
N ARG A 81 22.94 -14.50 0.07
CA ARG A 81 22.57 -15.70 0.85
C ARG A 81 23.79 -16.55 1.22
N ILE A 82 24.74 -16.77 0.31
CA ILE A 82 25.98 -17.50 0.62
C ILE A 82 26.81 -16.76 1.68
N HIS A 83 26.91 -15.44 1.60
CA HIS A 83 27.55 -14.65 2.66
C HIS A 83 26.81 -14.75 4.00
N ALA A 84 25.48 -14.76 4.00
CA ALA A 84 24.68 -14.97 5.21
C ALA A 84 24.89 -16.36 5.82
N ILE A 85 24.99 -17.41 4.98
CA ILE A 85 25.25 -18.79 5.41
C ILE A 85 26.61 -18.89 6.10
N ALA A 86 27.63 -18.14 5.66
CA ALA A 86 28.94 -18.16 6.32
C ALA A 86 28.86 -17.76 7.81
N TYR A 87 27.97 -16.84 8.18
CA TYR A 87 27.73 -16.49 9.58
C TYR A 87 27.01 -17.61 10.36
N LEU A 88 26.06 -18.30 9.71
CA LEU A 88 25.34 -19.43 10.31
C LEU A 88 26.28 -20.62 10.55
N VAL A 89 27.13 -20.93 9.57
CA VAL A 89 28.15 -21.97 9.66
C VAL A 89 29.19 -21.63 10.73
N GLU A 90 29.60 -20.37 10.86
CA GLU A 90 30.46 -19.93 11.97
C GLU A 90 29.80 -20.10 13.33
N ASP A 91 28.50 -19.79 13.44
CA ASP A 91 27.77 -20.04 14.68
C ASP A 91 27.75 -21.53 14.97
N ASP A 92 27.44 -22.39 13.99
CA ASP A 92 27.46 -23.85 14.15
C ASP A 92 28.86 -24.39 14.53
N VAL A 93 29.93 -23.91 13.89
CA VAL A 93 31.32 -24.32 14.20
C VAL A 93 31.74 -23.83 15.59
N ARG A 94 31.35 -22.60 15.97
CA ARG A 94 31.59 -22.06 17.32
C ARG A 94 30.82 -22.85 18.37
N MET A 95 29.58 -23.24 18.07
CA MET A 95 28.73 -24.05 18.96
C MET A 95 29.26 -25.47 19.11
N ALA A 96 29.75 -26.09 18.03
CA ALA A 96 30.35 -27.43 18.04
C ALA A 96 31.74 -27.48 18.70
N GLY A 97 32.48 -26.36 18.71
CA GLY A 97 33.79 -26.24 19.36
C GLY A 97 33.74 -25.89 20.86
N GLN A 98 32.56 -25.61 21.42
CA GLN A 98 32.38 -25.11 22.80
C GLN A 98 31.45 -25.99 23.65
N GLU A 99 31.65 -27.31 23.65
CA GLU A 99 31.08 -28.18 24.70
C GLU A 99 31.85 -28.01 26.02
N THR A 100 31.68 -26.85 26.67
CA THR A 100 32.00 -26.62 28.09
C THR A 100 30.90 -25.75 28.73
N SER A 101 30.80 -25.78 30.06
CA SER A 101 29.75 -25.15 30.88
C SER A 101 29.47 -23.65 30.62
N ALA A 102 30.36 -22.94 29.90
CA ALA A 102 30.17 -21.57 29.44
C ALA A 102 29.15 -21.42 28.28
N SER A 103 28.89 -22.47 27.50
CA SER A 103 27.90 -22.44 26.40
C SER A 103 26.45 -22.33 26.92
N ASN A 104 26.17 -22.92 28.08
CA ASN A 104 24.85 -22.84 28.72
C ASN A 104 24.55 -21.43 29.24
N SER A 105 25.56 -20.67 29.68
CA SER A 105 25.36 -19.29 30.13
C SER A 105 25.12 -18.32 28.97
N LEU A 106 25.58 -18.60 27.75
CA LEU A 106 25.30 -17.78 26.56
C LEU A 106 23.85 -17.90 26.08
N ARG A 107 23.23 -19.08 26.26
CA ARG A 107 21.84 -19.34 25.84
C ARG A 107 20.79 -18.83 26.84
N ARG A 108 21.14 -18.71 28.12
CA ARG A 108 20.20 -18.36 29.18
C ARG A 108 20.25 -16.89 29.55
N PHE A 109 19.11 -16.21 29.54
CA PHE A 109 18.92 -14.84 30.00
C PHE A 109 18.21 -14.87 31.34
N GLU A 110 18.79 -14.24 32.35
CA GLU A 110 18.25 -14.21 33.70
C GLU A 110 17.71 -12.82 33.99
N THR A 111 16.50 -12.75 34.52
CA THR A 111 15.93 -11.52 35.08
C THR A 111 15.80 -11.66 36.60
N THR A 112 15.18 -10.68 37.25
CA THR A 112 14.86 -10.80 38.68
C THR A 112 13.72 -11.78 38.96
N ARG A 113 12.94 -12.15 37.93
CA ARG A 113 11.71 -12.92 38.07
C ARG A 113 11.79 -14.31 37.44
N HIS A 114 12.44 -14.43 36.29
CA HIS A 114 12.38 -15.61 35.45
C HIS A 114 13.71 -15.90 34.76
N SER A 115 13.84 -17.16 34.31
CA SER A 115 14.89 -17.59 33.39
C SER A 115 14.34 -17.79 31.98
N TYR A 116 15.09 -17.37 30.97
CA TYR A 116 14.71 -17.47 29.56
C TYR A 116 15.80 -18.19 28.77
N GLU A 117 15.44 -19.25 28.06
CA GLU A 117 16.36 -19.99 27.19
C GLU A 117 16.17 -19.60 25.73
N ARG A 118 17.26 -19.17 25.07
CA ARG A 118 17.29 -18.90 23.62
C ARG A 118 17.04 -20.17 22.82
N LYS A 119 16.08 -20.11 21.89
CA LYS A 119 15.83 -21.15 20.90
C LYS A 119 16.47 -20.82 19.55
N HIS A 120 16.02 -19.77 18.86
CA HIS A 120 16.60 -19.32 17.57
C HIS A 120 16.47 -17.80 17.37
N SER A 121 17.12 -17.27 16.33
CA SER A 121 17.06 -15.83 15.99
C SER A 121 15.81 -15.50 15.18
N LEU A 122 15.09 -14.45 15.58
CA LEU A 122 13.93 -13.91 14.87
C LEU A 122 14.31 -12.73 13.97
N GLY A 123 15.35 -11.97 14.34
CA GLY A 123 15.79 -10.81 13.58
C GLY A 123 17.11 -10.23 14.07
N ASN A 124 17.89 -9.66 13.15
CA ASN A 124 19.16 -9.01 13.42
C ASN A 124 19.13 -7.59 12.82
N GLY A 125 19.35 -6.55 13.62
CA GLY A 125 19.35 -5.17 13.14
C GLY A 125 20.31 -4.27 13.90
N GLY A 126 20.44 -3.00 13.46
CA GLY A 126 21.37 -2.04 14.06
C GLY A 126 21.07 -1.64 15.52
N ALA A 127 19.82 -1.86 15.97
CA ALA A 127 19.34 -1.56 17.33
C ALA A 127 19.47 -2.76 18.29
N GLY A 128 19.60 -3.99 17.80
CA GLY A 128 19.67 -5.19 18.63
C GLY A 128 19.41 -6.48 17.85
N ASN A 129 19.61 -7.60 18.53
CA ASN A 129 19.18 -8.93 18.08
C ASN A 129 17.87 -9.29 18.78
N VAL A 130 16.95 -9.92 18.06
CA VAL A 130 15.69 -10.45 18.61
C VAL A 130 15.74 -11.97 18.52
N PHE A 131 15.48 -12.63 19.65
CA PHE A 131 15.48 -14.09 19.77
C PHE A 131 14.11 -14.60 20.18
N LEU A 132 13.74 -15.78 19.67
CA LEU A 132 12.73 -16.60 20.30
C LEU A 132 13.34 -17.18 21.58
N VAL A 133 12.66 -16.97 22.70
CA VAL A 133 13.05 -17.52 23.99
C VAL A 133 11.90 -18.27 24.63
N GLU A 134 12.23 -19.25 25.45
CA GLU A 134 11.27 -19.99 26.26
C GLU A 134 11.53 -19.67 27.73
N ARG A 135 10.48 -19.29 28.46
CA ARG A 135 10.53 -19.06 29.90
C ARG A 135 10.58 -20.39 30.66
N ASP A 136 11.02 -20.36 31.91
CA ASP A 136 11.14 -21.54 32.79
C ASP A 136 9.87 -22.40 32.94
N ASP A 137 8.69 -21.85 32.66
CA ASP A 137 7.40 -22.56 32.62
C ASP A 137 7.02 -23.12 31.22
N GLY A 138 7.88 -22.96 30.23
CA GLY A 138 7.67 -23.44 28.85
C GLY A 138 6.96 -22.45 27.93
N GLU A 139 6.56 -21.26 28.41
CA GLU A 139 5.90 -20.26 27.58
C GLU A 139 6.91 -19.52 26.67
N SER A 140 6.53 -19.27 25.41
CA SER A 140 7.39 -18.65 24.40
C SER A 140 7.24 -17.14 24.33
N PHE A 141 8.36 -16.43 24.23
CA PHE A 141 8.44 -14.98 24.15
C PHE A 141 9.46 -14.54 23.09
N ALA A 142 9.43 -13.25 22.75
CA ALA A 142 10.52 -12.61 22.02
C ALA A 142 11.42 -11.83 23.01
N LEU A 143 12.73 -11.94 22.85
CA LEU A 143 13.72 -11.20 23.64
C LEU A 143 14.58 -10.34 22.74
N LYS A 144 14.58 -9.03 22.95
CA LYS A 144 15.44 -8.08 22.25
C LYS A 144 16.64 -7.73 23.13
N ILE A 145 17.85 -7.90 22.61
CA ILE A 145 19.10 -7.55 23.29
C ILE A 145 19.91 -6.57 22.46
N LEU A 146 20.43 -5.52 23.10
CA LEU A 146 21.27 -4.53 22.44
C LEU A 146 22.59 -5.15 21.94
N ASN A 147 23.01 -4.87 20.70
CA ASN A 147 24.25 -5.40 20.12
C ASN A 147 25.48 -4.98 20.94
N SER A 148 26.49 -5.86 21.01
CA SER A 148 27.75 -5.59 21.75
C SER A 148 28.46 -4.31 21.27
N GLN A 149 28.55 -4.11 19.95
CA GLN A 149 29.11 -2.89 19.34
C GLN A 149 28.31 -1.62 19.71
N SER A 150 26.99 -1.74 19.82
CA SER A 150 26.11 -0.65 20.24
C SER A 150 26.22 -0.35 21.74
N CYS A 151 26.58 -1.32 22.57
CA CYS A 151 26.79 -1.12 24.01
C CYS A 151 28.02 -0.25 24.31
N ALA A 152 29.07 -0.34 23.48
CA ALA A 152 30.24 0.55 23.58
C ALA A 152 29.89 2.02 23.28
N ASN A 153 28.77 2.27 22.59
CA ASN A 153 28.25 3.61 22.35
C ASN A 153 27.26 4.01 23.44
N GLY A 154 27.72 4.78 24.42
CA GLY A 154 26.91 5.23 25.56
C GLY A 154 25.62 5.97 25.18
N LYS A 155 25.54 6.59 23.98
CA LYS A 155 24.28 7.17 23.50
C LYS A 155 23.28 6.07 23.15
N LYS A 156 23.65 5.07 22.32
CA LYS A 156 22.76 3.96 21.94
C LYS A 156 22.28 3.14 23.14
N MET A 157 23.15 2.93 24.13
CA MET A 157 22.79 2.29 25.40
C MET A 157 21.70 3.07 26.15
N LYS A 158 21.90 4.36 26.39
CA LYS A 158 20.91 5.23 27.06
C LYS A 158 19.58 5.26 26.31
N ARG A 159 19.66 5.24 24.98
CA ARG A 159 18.49 5.18 24.10
C ARG A 159 17.68 3.90 24.34
N PHE A 160 18.32 2.73 24.27
CA PHE A 160 17.66 1.45 24.51
C PHE A 160 16.99 1.36 25.90
N LEU A 161 17.67 1.85 26.95
CA LEU A 161 17.08 1.89 28.30
C LEU A 161 15.86 2.82 28.41
N ARG A 162 15.84 3.93 27.66
CA ARG A 162 14.67 4.83 27.61
C ARG A 162 13.49 4.21 26.88
N GLU A 163 13.74 3.43 25.82
CA GLU A 163 12.71 2.65 25.11
C GLU A 163 12.04 1.68 26.08
N ILE A 164 12.82 0.89 26.83
CA ILE A 164 12.28 -0.04 27.83
C ILE A 164 11.41 0.72 28.85
N ALA A 165 11.95 1.78 29.45
CA ALA A 165 11.24 2.55 30.46
C ALA A 165 9.99 3.25 29.91
N PHE A 166 9.93 3.54 28.61
CA PHE A 166 8.75 4.12 27.96
C PHE A 166 7.66 3.07 27.78
N CYS A 167 8.00 1.91 27.23
CA CYS A 167 7.05 0.81 27.04
C CYS A 167 6.52 0.24 28.36
N GLU A 168 7.27 0.36 29.47
CA GLU A 168 6.78 0.01 30.80
C GLU A 168 5.75 1.01 31.35
N ARG A 169 5.82 2.30 30.95
CA ARG A 169 4.91 3.34 31.44
C ARG A 169 3.63 3.45 30.62
N VAL A 170 3.74 3.35 29.29
CA VAL A 170 2.61 3.53 28.38
C VAL A 170 1.94 2.17 28.14
N THR A 171 0.85 1.91 28.85
CA THR A 171 0.20 0.59 28.88
C THR A 171 -1.09 0.51 28.05
N ASP A 172 -1.74 1.65 27.80
CA ASP A 172 -3.03 1.75 27.10
C ASP A 172 -2.91 2.04 25.59
N ALA A 173 -1.70 2.23 25.09
CA ALA A 173 -1.45 2.44 23.66
C ALA A 173 -1.19 1.11 22.93
N PRO A 174 -1.39 1.03 21.60
CA PRO A 174 -1.20 -0.18 20.78
C PRO A 174 0.30 -0.49 20.58
N LEU A 175 1.03 -0.69 21.66
CA LEU A 175 2.48 -0.79 21.69
C LEU A 175 2.91 -2.18 22.15
N VAL A 176 4.11 -2.57 21.73
CA VAL A 176 4.77 -3.74 22.28
C VAL A 176 4.95 -3.58 23.78
N LYS A 177 4.40 -4.54 24.53
CA LYS A 177 4.52 -4.60 25.99
C LYS A 177 5.86 -5.20 26.41
N VAL A 178 6.51 -4.57 27.38
CA VAL A 178 7.67 -5.13 28.08
C VAL A 178 7.14 -6.01 29.21
N VAL A 179 7.35 -7.32 29.08
CA VAL A 179 6.99 -8.32 30.09
C VAL A 179 8.06 -8.40 31.16
N ASP A 180 9.34 -8.38 30.75
CA ASP A 180 10.49 -8.46 31.64
C ASP A 180 11.72 -7.77 31.06
N GLN A 181 12.72 -7.51 31.90
CA GLN A 181 13.98 -6.91 31.47
C GLN A 181 15.15 -7.34 32.35
N GLY A 182 16.36 -7.22 31.80
CA GLY A 182 17.56 -7.57 32.53
C GLY A 182 18.84 -7.16 31.82
N PHE A 183 19.96 -7.65 32.35
CA PHE A 183 21.28 -7.46 31.77
C PHE A 183 21.96 -8.79 31.55
N LYS A 184 22.44 -9.00 30.33
CA LYS A 184 23.30 -10.13 29.99
C LYS A 184 24.76 -9.72 30.21
N GLN A 185 25.47 -10.48 31.04
CA GLN A 185 26.90 -10.34 31.22
C GLN A 185 27.64 -11.13 30.13
N GLU A 186 28.48 -10.45 29.34
CA GLU A 186 29.38 -11.05 28.35
C GLU A 186 30.80 -10.48 28.60
N GLY A 187 31.64 -11.24 29.31
CA GLY A 187 32.93 -10.73 29.79
C GLY A 187 32.72 -9.58 30.78
N GLU A 188 33.33 -8.42 30.54
CA GLU A 188 33.12 -7.19 31.33
C GLU A 188 31.89 -6.39 30.87
N LEU A 189 31.33 -6.71 29.70
CA LEU A 189 30.24 -5.95 29.09
C LEU A 189 28.88 -6.38 29.66
N LYS A 190 28.06 -5.39 30.05
CA LYS A 190 26.65 -5.57 30.41
C LYS A 190 25.76 -5.10 29.27
N ARG A 191 25.01 -6.02 28.68
CA ARG A 191 24.09 -5.76 27.58
C ARG A 191 22.66 -5.78 28.10
N PRO A 192 21.91 -4.67 28.05
CA PRO A 192 20.51 -4.70 28.43
C PRO A 192 19.70 -5.51 27.42
N PHE A 193 18.66 -6.17 27.93
CA PHE A 193 17.64 -6.83 27.13
C PHE A 193 16.27 -6.61 27.74
N TYR A 194 15.24 -6.77 26.92
CA TYR A 194 13.86 -6.86 27.38
C TYR A 194 13.13 -8.01 26.68
N VAL A 195 12.11 -8.51 27.36
CA VAL A 195 11.24 -9.61 26.93
C VAL A 195 9.87 -9.04 26.61
N MET A 196 9.29 -9.48 25.50
CA MET A 196 7.98 -9.06 25.00
C MET A 196 7.18 -10.28 24.51
N PRO A 197 5.85 -10.17 24.38
CA PRO A 197 5.06 -11.23 23.76
C PRO A 197 5.61 -11.60 22.39
N LEU A 198 5.47 -12.87 22.02
CA LEU A 198 5.84 -13.31 20.69
C LEU A 198 4.75 -12.87 19.70
N TYR A 199 5.10 -12.04 18.73
CA TYR A 199 4.20 -11.62 17.65
C TYR A 199 4.43 -12.50 16.41
N ASP A 200 3.36 -12.86 15.70
CA ASP A 200 3.44 -13.80 14.58
C ASP A 200 4.26 -13.28 13.41
N ASN A 201 3.97 -12.05 12.96
CA ASN A 201 4.55 -11.46 11.76
C ASN A 201 4.66 -9.94 11.87
N SER A 202 5.58 -9.35 11.10
CA SER A 202 5.59 -7.90 10.85
C SER A 202 4.65 -7.56 9.69
N LEU A 203 4.19 -6.31 9.64
CA LEU A 203 3.38 -5.78 8.54
C LEU A 203 4.09 -5.97 7.20
N ARG A 204 5.42 -5.83 7.15
CA ARG A 204 6.23 -6.15 5.96
C ARG A 204 5.93 -7.55 5.42
N LYS A 205 5.97 -8.57 6.30
CA LYS A 205 5.64 -9.95 5.91
C LYS A 205 4.17 -10.13 5.54
N LEU A 206 3.26 -9.38 6.17
CA LEU A 206 1.84 -9.42 5.79
C LEU A 206 1.63 -8.86 4.39
N MET A 207 2.28 -7.75 4.05
CA MET A 207 2.20 -7.10 2.73
C MET A 207 2.77 -7.97 1.61
N GLU A 208 3.79 -8.78 1.90
CA GLU A 208 4.40 -9.73 0.95
C GLU A 208 3.59 -11.03 0.80
N SER A 209 2.65 -11.30 1.72
CA SER A 209 1.89 -12.55 1.75
C SER A 209 0.74 -12.51 0.74
N PRO A 210 0.70 -13.40 -0.27
CA PRO A 210 -0.41 -13.47 -1.22
C PRO A 210 -1.70 -14.02 -0.60
N LYS A 211 -1.64 -14.56 0.62
CA LYS A 211 -2.77 -15.19 1.31
C LYS A 211 -3.64 -14.19 2.06
N ILE A 212 -3.16 -12.96 2.27
CA ILE A 212 -3.86 -11.95 3.07
C ILE A 212 -4.37 -10.87 2.13
N GLU A 213 -5.67 -10.60 2.19
CA GLU A 213 -6.27 -9.54 1.39
C GLU A 213 -5.77 -8.16 1.85
N ARG A 214 -5.40 -7.31 0.88
CA ARG A 214 -4.96 -5.94 1.14
C ARG A 214 -6.00 -5.13 1.92
N ALA A 215 -7.28 -5.36 1.66
CA ALA A 215 -8.39 -4.74 2.39
C ALA A 215 -8.33 -5.04 3.91
N SER A 216 -8.00 -6.28 4.29
CA SER A 216 -7.86 -6.69 5.68
C SER A 216 -6.65 -6.02 6.34
N ILE A 217 -5.54 -5.90 5.61
CA ILE A 217 -4.34 -5.18 6.10
C ILE A 217 -4.64 -3.70 6.30
N LEU A 218 -5.31 -3.07 5.33
CA LEU A 218 -5.76 -1.68 5.42
C LEU A 218 -6.67 -1.47 6.63
N HIS A 219 -7.64 -2.35 6.85
CA HIS A 219 -8.54 -2.26 8.00
C HIS A 219 -7.78 -2.26 9.34
N MET A 220 -6.82 -3.18 9.49
CA MET A 220 -5.98 -3.23 10.70
C MET A 220 -5.08 -1.99 10.83
N LEU A 221 -4.55 -1.45 9.72
CA LEU A 221 -3.75 -0.23 9.72
C LEU A 221 -4.56 1.00 10.17
N LEU A 222 -5.80 1.15 9.68
CA LEU A 222 -6.68 2.25 10.08
C LEU A 222 -7.11 2.12 11.55
N ALA A 223 -7.37 0.90 12.02
CA ALA A 223 -7.65 0.64 13.43
C ALA A 223 -6.46 0.99 14.33
N LEU A 224 -5.24 0.61 13.93
CA LEU A 224 -4.01 1.00 14.62
C LEU A 224 -3.88 2.53 14.67
N LEU A 225 -4.06 3.20 13.53
CA LEU A 225 -3.96 4.65 13.45
C LEU A 225 -4.94 5.36 14.38
N GLY A 226 -6.20 4.92 14.41
CA GLY A 226 -7.22 5.46 15.33
C GLY A 226 -6.87 5.23 16.80
N SER A 227 -6.29 4.09 17.14
CA SER A 227 -5.89 3.81 18.53
C SER A 227 -4.69 4.62 19.03
N LEU A 228 -4.00 5.36 18.15
CA LEU A 228 -2.89 6.24 18.52
C LEU A 228 -3.33 7.65 18.91
N GLU A 229 -4.62 7.98 18.86
CA GLU A 229 -5.12 9.32 19.19
C GLU A 229 -4.67 9.79 20.59
N ASN A 230 -4.96 9.02 21.64
CA ASN A 230 -4.55 9.37 23.00
C ASN A 230 -3.02 9.46 23.14
N PHE A 231 -2.30 8.56 22.46
CA PHE A 231 -0.84 8.58 22.43
C PHE A 231 -0.31 9.90 21.84
N TYR A 232 -0.93 10.41 20.76
CA TYR A 232 -0.58 11.69 20.17
C TYR A 232 -1.01 12.90 21.02
N ASN A 233 -2.19 12.83 21.64
CA ASN A 233 -2.70 13.90 22.51
C ASN A 233 -1.82 14.10 23.76
N ASP A 234 -1.18 13.03 24.25
CA ASP A 234 -0.17 13.08 25.32
C ASP A 234 1.19 13.64 24.85
N GLY A 235 1.29 14.09 23.59
CA GLY A 235 2.48 14.66 22.98
C GLY A 235 3.54 13.62 22.60
N HIS A 236 3.18 12.33 22.57
CA HIS A 236 4.09 11.29 22.11
C HIS A 236 4.10 11.19 20.58
N VAL A 237 5.26 10.85 20.01
CA VAL A 237 5.42 10.62 18.57
C VAL A 237 6.35 9.42 18.40
N HIS A 238 6.01 8.47 17.53
CA HIS A 238 6.79 7.25 17.35
C HIS A 238 8.09 7.49 16.57
N ARG A 239 8.03 8.29 15.48
CA ARG A 239 9.15 8.76 14.64
C ARG A 239 9.86 7.71 13.79
N ASP A 240 9.66 6.42 14.02
CA ASP A 240 10.23 5.33 13.20
C ASP A 240 9.14 4.36 12.73
N ILE A 241 8.01 4.91 12.25
CA ILE A 241 6.94 4.10 11.66
C ILE A 241 7.42 3.53 10.33
N LYS A 242 7.43 2.20 10.23
CA LYS A 242 7.74 1.43 9.02
C LYS A 242 7.15 0.03 9.13
N PRO A 243 6.91 -0.69 8.02
CA PRO A 243 6.25 -2.00 8.08
C PRO A 243 7.02 -3.07 8.85
N GLU A 244 8.33 -2.92 9.05
CA GLU A 244 9.14 -3.81 9.87
C GLU A 244 8.88 -3.63 11.37
N ASN A 245 8.43 -2.43 11.78
CA ASN A 245 8.17 -2.04 13.16
C ASN A 245 6.69 -2.15 13.55
N ILE A 246 5.82 -2.60 12.65
CA ILE A 246 4.42 -2.84 12.93
C ILE A 246 4.23 -4.35 13.01
N LEU A 247 3.82 -4.87 14.16
CA LEU A 247 3.71 -6.31 14.43
C LEU A 247 2.26 -6.75 14.56
N LEU A 248 1.96 -7.98 14.15
CA LEU A 248 0.65 -8.61 14.29
C LEU A 248 0.58 -9.37 15.61
N ASP A 249 -0.32 -8.91 16.48
CA ASP A 249 -0.84 -9.67 17.62
C ASP A 249 -2.02 -10.50 17.12
N LYS A 250 -1.77 -11.76 16.74
CA LYS A 250 -2.81 -12.61 16.15
C LYS A 250 -3.91 -12.95 17.13
N ASP A 251 -3.56 -13.17 18.39
CA ASP A 251 -4.52 -13.52 19.44
C ASP A 251 -5.50 -12.37 19.69
N ALA A 252 -5.01 -11.13 19.69
CA ALA A 252 -5.86 -9.95 19.78
C ALA A 252 -6.36 -9.44 18.41
N SER A 253 -5.98 -10.10 17.31
CA SER A 253 -6.29 -9.72 15.92
C SER A 253 -6.08 -8.22 15.63
N ARG A 254 -4.94 -7.68 16.09
CA ARG A 254 -4.61 -6.26 15.94
C ARG A 254 -3.14 -6.05 15.60
N LEU A 255 -2.82 -4.87 15.07
CA LEU A 255 -1.44 -4.44 14.90
C LEU A 255 -0.96 -3.67 16.14
N VAL A 256 0.33 -3.78 16.43
CA VAL A 256 1.00 -3.01 17.48
C VAL A 256 2.31 -2.41 16.96
N LEU A 257 2.74 -1.30 17.56
CA LEU A 257 4.01 -0.67 17.25
C LEU A 257 5.14 -1.22 18.12
N ALA A 258 6.21 -1.64 17.45
CA ALA A 258 7.49 -2.01 18.02
C ALA A 258 8.54 -0.94 17.71
N ASP A 259 9.70 -1.06 18.36
CA ASP A 259 10.89 -0.29 18.00
C ASP A 259 10.62 1.21 17.96
N PHE A 260 10.22 1.74 19.11
CA PHE A 260 10.15 3.17 19.34
C PHE A 260 11.46 3.79 18.88
N GLY A 261 11.35 4.77 17.97
CA GLY A 261 12.41 5.66 17.51
C GLY A 261 12.90 6.52 18.67
N VAL A 262 13.43 5.86 19.67
CA VAL A 262 13.96 6.27 20.94
C VAL A 262 13.48 7.63 21.43
N ALA A 263 12.43 7.63 22.28
CA ALA A 263 12.13 8.62 23.32
C ALA A 263 12.97 9.91 23.23
N HIS A 264 12.68 10.72 22.21
CA HIS A 264 13.24 12.04 22.04
C HIS A 264 12.40 13.01 22.89
N ILE A 265 12.55 12.89 24.21
CA ILE A 265 12.24 14.00 25.11
C ILE A 265 13.38 15.01 24.89
N ASN A 266 13.11 15.99 24.03
CA ASN A 266 13.78 17.28 23.83
C ASN A 266 15.32 17.29 23.65
N GLN A 267 15.74 17.94 22.56
CA GLN A 267 16.99 18.71 22.38
C GLN A 267 18.30 18.08 21.83
N ASP A 268 18.41 16.79 21.51
CA ASP A 268 19.68 16.28 20.95
C ASP A 268 19.54 15.60 19.58
N LEU A 269 19.40 16.40 18.52
CA LEU A 269 19.62 16.00 17.13
C LEU A 269 20.63 16.93 16.42
N PRO A 270 21.94 16.91 16.74
CA PRO A 270 22.93 17.09 15.70
C PRO A 270 23.10 15.76 14.99
N GLY A 271 22.66 15.72 13.72
CA GLY A 271 23.01 14.76 12.67
C GLY A 271 23.46 13.37 13.10
N LEU A 272 22.64 12.36 12.81
CA LEU A 272 23.08 10.97 12.81
C LEU A 272 24.35 10.85 11.94
N THR A 273 25.47 10.68 12.61
CA THR A 273 26.82 10.94 12.11
C THR A 273 27.22 9.87 11.07
N LEU A 274 27.37 10.32 9.82
CA LEU A 274 28.58 10.15 8.99
C LEU A 274 29.37 8.83 9.12
N GLN A 275 28.77 7.63 8.97
CA GLN A 275 29.53 6.39 8.70
C GLN A 275 28.76 5.35 7.85
N THR A 276 27.84 5.78 6.99
CA THR A 276 27.19 4.88 6.03
C THR A 276 27.13 5.52 4.64
N THR A 277 27.22 4.66 3.62
CA THR A 277 27.17 5.05 2.21
C THR A 277 25.86 5.80 1.90
N ARG A 278 25.83 6.58 0.82
CA ARG A 278 24.62 7.35 0.43
C ARG A 278 23.39 6.45 0.25
N ALA A 279 23.59 5.22 -0.23
CA ALA A 279 22.53 4.23 -0.42
C ALA A 279 21.96 3.70 0.91
N GLU A 280 22.81 3.38 1.88
CA GLU A 280 22.39 2.93 3.23
C GLU A 280 21.69 4.04 4.02
N ARG A 281 22.11 5.30 3.84
CA ARG A 281 21.41 6.47 4.39
C ARG A 281 20.01 6.63 3.79
N LEU A 282 19.87 6.47 2.48
CA LEU A 282 18.55 6.54 1.81
C LEU A 282 17.61 5.40 2.27
N ALA A 283 18.11 4.18 2.43
CA ALA A 283 17.32 3.05 2.89
C ALA A 283 16.77 3.27 4.32
N ASN A 284 17.58 3.88 5.20
CA ASN A 284 17.20 4.13 6.59
C ASN A 284 16.18 5.27 6.79
N PHE A 285 15.93 6.10 5.77
CA PHE A 285 14.97 7.21 5.80
C PHE A 285 13.77 7.01 4.86
N LYS A 286 13.58 5.79 4.34
CA LYS A 286 12.54 5.48 3.33
C LYS A 286 11.15 6.00 3.75
N TYR A 287 10.78 5.81 5.02
CA TYR A 287 9.48 6.25 5.57
C TYR A 287 9.54 7.56 6.37
N ALA A 288 10.74 8.12 6.58
CA ALA A 288 10.89 9.32 7.40
C ALA A 288 10.32 10.55 6.70
N ALA A 289 9.58 11.37 7.45
CA ALA A 289 9.03 12.62 6.95
C ALA A 289 10.14 13.66 6.66
N PRO A 290 9.91 14.64 5.76
CA PRO A 290 10.89 15.66 5.40
C PRO A 290 11.49 16.40 6.60
N GLU A 291 10.66 16.78 7.57
CA GLU A 291 11.06 17.47 8.80
C GLU A 291 12.00 16.63 9.68
N GLN A 292 11.94 15.29 9.59
CA GLN A 292 12.85 14.40 10.32
C GLN A 292 14.24 14.31 9.68
N ARG A 293 14.38 14.76 8.42
CA ARG A 293 15.63 14.70 7.64
C ARG A 293 16.45 15.98 7.76
N ILE A 294 15.89 17.04 8.33
CA ILE A 294 16.51 18.36 8.48
C ILE A 294 16.92 18.55 9.95
N ALA A 295 18.08 19.16 10.19
CA ALA A 295 18.49 19.54 11.53
C ALA A 295 17.48 20.55 12.13
N ASP A 296 17.15 20.38 13.41
CA ASP A 296 16.20 21.23 14.15
C ASP A 296 14.77 21.30 13.59
N GLY A 297 14.36 20.32 12.77
CA GLY A 297 12.97 20.19 12.32
C GLY A 297 12.02 19.99 13.51
N VAL A 298 10.87 20.69 13.47
CA VAL A 298 9.81 20.53 14.47
C VAL A 298 9.02 19.27 14.11
N ILE A 299 9.10 18.25 14.97
CA ILE A 299 8.49 16.93 14.74
C ILE A 299 7.29 16.78 15.68
N ASP A 300 6.09 16.68 15.10
CA ASP A 300 4.85 16.32 15.77
C ASP A 300 4.29 14.99 15.22
N HIS A 301 3.07 14.61 15.61
CA HIS A 301 2.39 13.39 15.16
C HIS A 301 2.19 13.30 13.65
N ARG A 302 2.23 14.43 12.93
CA ARG A 302 2.09 14.45 11.47
C ARG A 302 3.28 13.79 10.77
N ALA A 303 4.41 13.59 11.45
CA ALA A 303 5.52 12.79 10.95
C ALA A 303 5.16 11.29 10.87
N ASP A 304 4.45 10.77 11.87
CA ASP A 304 3.96 9.38 11.84
C ASP A 304 2.86 9.22 10.80
N GLN A 305 1.96 10.22 10.68
CA GLN A 305 0.96 10.27 9.62
C GLN A 305 1.58 10.17 8.22
N TYR A 306 2.69 10.89 7.96
CA TYR A 306 3.41 10.82 6.70
C TYR A 306 3.87 9.39 6.40
N ALA A 307 4.47 8.72 7.40
CA ALA A 307 4.91 7.35 7.26
C ALA A 307 3.74 6.38 7.01
N PHE A 308 2.62 6.53 7.72
CA PHE A 308 1.41 5.75 7.44
C PHE A 308 0.90 5.96 6.01
N GLY A 309 0.92 7.19 5.49
CA GLY A 309 0.50 7.49 4.12
C GLY A 309 1.36 6.77 3.08
N LEU A 310 2.69 6.73 3.30
CA LEU A 310 3.60 5.96 2.46
C LEU A 310 3.31 4.45 2.50
N ILE A 311 3.02 3.90 3.69
CA ILE A 311 2.71 2.48 3.88
C ILE A 311 1.38 2.11 3.22
N ILE A 312 0.35 2.96 3.35
CA ILE A 312 -0.96 2.74 2.74
C ILE A 312 -0.84 2.70 1.22
N ASN A 313 -0.07 3.60 0.60
CA ASN A 313 0.15 3.51 -0.84
C ASN A 313 0.95 2.26 -1.24
N GLU A 314 2.05 1.97 -0.54
CA GLU A 314 2.91 0.81 -0.81
C GLU A 314 2.13 -0.52 -0.72
N LEU A 315 1.15 -0.61 0.20
CA LEU A 315 0.29 -1.79 0.34
C LEU A 315 -0.41 -2.16 -0.97
N PHE A 316 -0.87 -1.18 -1.74
CA PHE A 316 -1.57 -1.41 -2.99
C PHE A 316 -0.63 -1.48 -4.19
N THR A 317 0.33 -0.56 -4.27
CA THR A 317 1.18 -0.39 -5.45
C THR A 317 2.42 -1.27 -5.43
N GLY A 318 2.79 -1.82 -4.27
CA GLY A 318 4.03 -2.56 -4.05
C GLY A 318 5.28 -1.70 -4.01
N ALA A 319 5.15 -0.37 -4.18
CA ALA A 319 6.26 0.56 -4.22
C ALA A 319 6.00 1.75 -3.29
N VAL A 320 7.03 2.19 -2.56
CA VAL A 320 6.89 3.38 -1.71
C VAL A 320 6.87 4.63 -2.59
N PRO A 321 5.93 5.57 -2.36
CA PRO A 321 5.90 6.83 -3.07
C PRO A 321 7.23 7.59 -3.05
N GLN A 322 7.70 7.99 -4.22
CA GLN A 322 8.89 8.84 -4.38
C GLN A 322 8.63 9.93 -5.42
N GLY A 323 8.82 11.20 -5.03
CA GLY A 323 8.58 12.34 -5.92
C GLY A 323 7.10 12.56 -6.22
N THR A 324 6.81 13.32 -7.29
CA THR A 324 5.44 13.73 -7.68
C THR A 324 4.78 12.80 -8.68
N GLY A 325 5.49 11.80 -9.22
CA GLY A 325 4.99 10.86 -10.24
C GLY A 325 5.00 9.42 -9.74
N TYR A 326 4.66 9.21 -8.47
CA TYR A 326 4.57 7.87 -7.89
C TYR A 326 3.30 7.15 -8.39
N ALA A 327 3.28 5.82 -8.30
CA ALA A 327 2.09 5.05 -8.63
C ALA A 327 0.98 5.34 -7.61
N GLU A 328 -0.22 5.66 -8.10
CA GLU A 328 -1.41 5.86 -7.28
C GLU A 328 -2.11 4.53 -6.99
N ILE A 329 -2.88 4.47 -5.90
CA ILE A 329 -3.65 3.29 -5.50
C ILE A 329 -4.64 2.90 -6.61
N ALA A 330 -5.28 3.87 -7.25
CA ALA A 330 -6.19 3.67 -8.39
C ALA A 330 -5.55 2.86 -9.53
N SER A 331 -4.24 3.01 -9.75
CA SER A 331 -3.52 2.27 -10.81
C SER A 331 -3.38 0.76 -10.51
N ALA A 332 -3.47 0.38 -9.23
CA ALA A 332 -3.36 -1.00 -8.78
C ALA A 332 -4.71 -1.59 -8.34
N SER A 333 -5.62 -0.77 -7.84
CA SER A 333 -6.95 -1.16 -7.38
C SER A 333 -7.94 0.00 -7.42
N GLU A 334 -8.76 0.04 -8.47
CA GLU A 334 -9.82 1.04 -8.67
C GLU A 334 -10.75 1.19 -7.46
N ARG A 335 -11.15 0.06 -6.85
CA ARG A 335 -11.97 0.00 -5.61
C ARG A 335 -11.40 0.75 -4.39
N PHE A 336 -10.12 1.09 -4.40
CA PHE A 336 -9.47 1.84 -3.31
C PHE A 336 -8.95 3.20 -3.77
N SER A 337 -9.38 3.66 -4.95
CA SER A 337 -8.99 4.95 -5.54
C SER A 337 -9.35 6.14 -4.65
N TYR A 338 -10.42 6.01 -3.86
CA TYR A 338 -10.86 7.01 -2.88
C TYR A 338 -9.77 7.39 -1.85
N LEU A 339 -8.75 6.54 -1.65
CA LEU A 339 -7.62 6.78 -0.75
C LEU A 339 -6.54 7.68 -1.37
N ASP A 340 -6.44 7.80 -2.68
CA ASP A 340 -5.39 8.59 -3.33
C ASP A 340 -5.34 10.06 -2.88
N PRO A 341 -6.44 10.82 -2.86
CA PRO A 341 -6.42 12.19 -2.34
C PRO A 341 -6.05 12.27 -0.85
N VAL A 342 -6.44 11.26 -0.05
CA VAL A 342 -6.09 11.18 1.37
C VAL A 342 -4.59 10.96 1.53
N VAL A 343 -4.05 9.95 0.85
CA VAL A 343 -2.63 9.63 0.85
C VAL A 343 -1.81 10.82 0.38
N ALA A 344 -2.21 11.48 -0.71
CA ALA A 344 -1.54 12.67 -1.22
C ALA A 344 -1.43 13.78 -0.17
N ARG A 345 -2.49 13.97 0.64
CA ARG A 345 -2.48 14.92 1.76
C ARG A 345 -1.60 14.43 2.92
N MET A 346 -1.67 13.15 3.30
CA MET A 346 -0.82 12.55 4.35
C MET A 346 0.66 12.66 4.02
N ILE A 347 1.06 12.44 2.76
CA ILE A 347 2.46 12.47 2.32
C ILE A 347 2.91 13.86 1.83
N SER A 348 2.17 14.91 2.16
CA SER A 348 2.54 16.26 1.78
C SER A 348 3.91 16.65 2.34
N GLN A 349 4.72 17.31 1.51
CA GLN A 349 6.06 17.75 1.92
C GLN A 349 6.01 18.85 2.98
N LYS A 350 4.95 19.65 2.99
CA LYS A 350 4.69 20.64 4.04
C LYS A 350 3.87 19.99 5.15
N GLN A 351 4.39 20.01 6.36
CA GLN A 351 3.75 19.46 7.56
C GLN A 351 2.35 20.05 7.79
N ASP A 352 2.19 21.37 7.65
CA ASP A 352 0.91 22.08 7.84
C ASP A 352 -0.14 21.82 6.74
N SER A 353 0.25 21.16 5.65
CA SER A 353 -0.69 20.75 4.61
C SER A 353 -1.26 19.35 4.86
N ARG A 354 -0.78 18.63 5.88
CA ARG A 354 -1.32 17.32 6.29
C ARG A 354 -2.52 17.53 7.23
N TYR A 355 -3.15 16.46 7.72
CA TYR A 355 -4.30 16.60 8.61
C TYR A 355 -3.85 17.06 10.00
N GLU A 356 -4.66 17.90 10.63
CA GLU A 356 -4.36 18.42 11.96
C GLU A 356 -4.36 17.33 13.03
N GLY A 357 -5.24 16.33 12.92
CA GLY A 357 -5.33 15.20 13.83
C GLY A 357 -5.83 13.93 13.16
N ILE A 358 -5.68 12.81 13.86
CA ILE A 358 -6.16 11.49 13.41
C ILE A 358 -7.68 11.44 13.20
N PRO A 359 -8.54 12.05 14.06
CA PRO A 359 -9.99 12.03 13.84
C PRO A 359 -10.41 12.63 12.49
N ILE A 360 -9.81 13.75 12.11
CA ILE A 360 -10.11 14.43 10.83
C ILE A 360 -9.65 13.55 9.65
N LEU A 361 -8.47 12.95 9.77
CA LEU A 361 -7.97 11.99 8.77
C LEU A 361 -8.92 10.80 8.59
N LEU A 362 -9.34 10.16 9.67
CA LEU A 362 -10.24 9.00 9.61
C LEU A 362 -11.63 9.38 9.10
N ALA A 363 -12.13 10.57 9.46
CA ALA A 363 -13.38 11.11 8.95
C ALA A 363 -13.32 11.33 7.44
N ASP A 364 -12.24 11.89 6.90
CA ASP A 364 -12.07 12.09 5.46
C ASP A 364 -12.00 10.74 4.69
N ILE A 365 -11.31 9.74 5.25
CA ILE A 365 -11.30 8.38 4.67
C ILE A 365 -12.71 7.80 4.60
N GLU A 366 -13.46 7.86 5.70
CA GLU A 366 -14.80 7.29 5.77
C GLU A 366 -15.80 8.06 4.89
N ALA A 367 -15.68 9.39 4.81
CA ALA A 367 -16.47 10.22 3.92
C ALA A 367 -16.29 9.79 2.46
N ARG A 368 -15.03 9.68 2.02
CA ARG A 368 -14.69 9.31 0.64
C ARG A 368 -15.11 7.89 0.28
N LYS A 369 -14.94 6.95 1.21
CA LYS A 369 -15.40 5.56 1.05
C LYS A 369 -16.92 5.47 0.88
N ASN A 370 -17.68 6.22 1.68
CA ASN A 370 -19.14 6.24 1.55
C ASN A 370 -19.59 6.90 0.24
N ILE A 371 -18.84 7.90 -0.23
CA ILE A 371 -19.09 8.54 -1.52
C ILE A 371 -18.89 7.56 -2.68
N GLU A 372 -17.78 6.83 -2.73
CA GLU A 372 -17.50 5.84 -3.77
C GLU A 372 -18.59 4.74 -3.79
N LYS A 373 -19.06 4.30 -2.62
CA LYS A 373 -20.17 3.34 -2.55
C LYS A 373 -21.46 3.90 -3.16
N ILE A 374 -21.77 5.17 -2.93
CA ILE A 374 -22.93 5.83 -3.54
C ILE A 374 -22.69 6.03 -5.05
N GLU A 375 -21.46 6.29 -5.48
CA GLU A 375 -21.09 6.31 -6.91
C GLU A 375 -21.41 5.00 -7.60
N ASP A 376 -20.96 3.88 -7.03
CA ASP A 376 -21.25 2.55 -7.57
C ASP A 376 -22.77 2.30 -7.64
N GLU A 377 -23.53 2.67 -6.60
CA GLU A 377 -25.00 2.54 -6.58
C GLU A 377 -25.67 3.42 -7.65
N VAL A 378 -25.17 4.64 -7.88
CA VAL A 378 -25.68 5.56 -8.93
C VAL A 378 -25.28 5.08 -10.32
N LEU A 379 -24.06 4.61 -10.52
CA LEU A 379 -23.57 4.04 -11.79
C LEU A 379 -24.34 2.77 -12.16
N GLU A 380 -24.62 1.88 -11.19
CA GLU A 380 -25.48 0.71 -11.40
C GLU A 380 -26.91 1.12 -11.77
N PHE A 381 -27.44 2.17 -11.13
CA PHE A 381 -28.75 2.73 -11.48
C PHE A 381 -28.76 3.36 -12.88
N GLU A 382 -27.72 4.10 -13.26
CA GLU A 382 -27.55 4.71 -14.59
C GLU A 382 -27.35 3.65 -15.68
N ALA A 383 -26.64 2.55 -15.40
CA ALA A 383 -26.50 1.41 -16.30
C ALA A 383 -27.81 0.65 -16.50
N CYS A 384 -28.76 0.76 -15.56
CA CYS A 384 -30.12 0.26 -15.71
C CYS A 384 -31.04 1.19 -16.52
N VAL A 385 -30.57 2.39 -16.90
CA VAL A 385 -31.31 3.30 -17.79
C VAL A 385 -31.10 2.84 -19.25
N PRO A 386 -32.14 2.35 -19.95
CA PRO A 386 -31.99 1.81 -21.29
C PRO A 386 -31.42 2.86 -22.26
N GLU A 387 -30.62 2.40 -23.23
CA GLU A 387 -30.07 3.23 -24.31
C GLU A 387 -31.17 4.09 -24.97
N PRO A 388 -30.83 5.29 -25.47
CA PRO A 388 -31.80 6.16 -26.13
C PRO A 388 -32.56 5.36 -27.20
N PHE A 389 -33.87 5.28 -26.99
CA PHE A 389 -34.84 4.66 -27.89
C PHE A 389 -34.59 5.13 -29.33
N GLU A 390 -34.12 4.25 -30.21
CA GLU A 390 -33.81 4.63 -31.58
C GLU A 390 -35.10 4.59 -32.42
N ILE A 391 -35.66 5.76 -32.75
CA ILE A 391 -36.86 5.84 -33.60
C ILE A 391 -36.47 5.55 -35.04
N SER A 392 -37.16 4.61 -35.68
CA SER A 392 -36.93 4.24 -37.08
C SER A 392 -38.24 4.01 -37.82
N ILE A 393 -38.20 4.16 -39.15
CA ILE A 393 -39.36 3.91 -40.02
C ILE A 393 -39.50 2.40 -40.23
N VAL A 394 -40.66 1.85 -39.88
CA VAL A 394 -41.03 0.43 -40.12
C VAL A 394 -41.68 0.26 -41.49
N SER A 395 -42.60 1.14 -41.85
CA SER A 395 -43.31 1.08 -43.14
C SER A 395 -43.78 2.46 -43.58
N LYS A 396 -44.16 2.56 -44.86
CA LYS A 396 -44.80 3.74 -45.45
C LYS A 396 -46.03 3.32 -46.26
N GLU A 397 -47.14 4.01 -46.05
CA GLU A 397 -48.44 3.67 -46.63
C GLU A 397 -49.15 4.94 -47.10
N TRP A 398 -49.84 4.88 -48.23
CA TRP A 398 -50.71 5.97 -48.69
C TRP A 398 -52.12 5.79 -48.13
N ILE A 399 -52.59 6.76 -47.34
CA ILE A 399 -53.93 6.80 -46.77
C ILE A 399 -54.48 8.19 -47.06
N GLU A 400 -55.26 8.31 -48.13
CA GLU A 400 -55.76 9.60 -48.62
C GLU A 400 -56.35 10.47 -47.48
N PRO A 401 -55.91 11.75 -47.34
CA PRO A 401 -55.03 12.53 -48.22
C PRO A 401 -53.52 12.51 -47.84
N ASN A 402 -53.08 11.59 -46.98
CA ASN A 402 -51.74 11.60 -46.37
C ASN A 402 -50.86 10.43 -46.82
N LEU A 403 -49.56 10.72 -46.94
CA LEU A 403 -48.52 9.69 -46.86
C LEU A 403 -48.19 9.45 -45.39
N VAL A 404 -48.34 8.22 -44.93
CA VAL A 404 -48.15 7.84 -43.53
C VAL A 404 -46.88 7.03 -43.37
N PHE A 405 -45.97 7.49 -42.52
CA PHE A 405 -44.80 6.73 -42.07
C PHE A 405 -45.09 6.12 -40.71
N LYS A 406 -44.99 4.80 -40.61
CA LYS A 406 -45.12 4.07 -39.34
C LYS A 406 -43.75 3.92 -38.71
N LEU A 407 -43.63 4.24 -37.43
CA LEU A 407 -42.43 4.15 -36.63
C LEU A 407 -42.40 2.83 -35.83
N ASN A 408 -41.22 2.46 -35.34
CA ASN A 408 -41.03 1.26 -34.51
C ASN A 408 -41.64 1.40 -33.10
N THR A 409 -41.78 2.64 -32.61
CA THR A 409 -42.45 2.97 -31.35
C THR A 409 -42.99 4.40 -31.39
N SER A 410 -43.81 4.78 -30.41
CA SER A 410 -44.28 6.15 -30.27
C SER A 410 -43.16 7.04 -29.67
N PRO A 411 -42.79 8.15 -30.33
CA PRO A 411 -41.56 8.89 -29.99
C PRO A 411 -41.68 9.85 -28.80
N GLY A 412 -42.90 10.16 -28.34
CA GLY A 412 -43.13 11.09 -27.23
C GLY A 412 -42.90 12.57 -27.59
N ALA A 413 -43.28 13.47 -26.68
CA ALA A 413 -43.37 14.91 -26.97
C ALA A 413 -42.02 15.60 -27.24
N ASP A 414 -40.96 15.22 -26.51
CA ASP A 414 -39.62 15.82 -26.69
C ASP A 414 -39.00 15.48 -28.05
N TRP A 415 -39.16 14.23 -28.49
CA TRP A 415 -38.70 13.81 -29.82
C TRP A 415 -39.50 14.49 -30.92
N GLU A 416 -40.83 14.64 -30.76
CA GLU A 416 -41.66 15.40 -31.70
C GLU A 416 -41.21 16.86 -31.82
N GLN A 417 -40.84 17.50 -30.70
CA GLN A 417 -40.30 18.84 -30.70
C GLN A 417 -38.94 18.91 -31.43
N ALA A 418 -38.07 17.93 -31.22
CA ALA A 418 -36.79 17.81 -31.91
C ALA A 418 -36.97 17.58 -33.43
N PHE A 419 -37.94 16.76 -33.81
CA PHE A 419 -38.31 16.50 -35.20
C PHE A 419 -38.81 17.78 -35.90
N ARG A 420 -39.65 18.57 -35.22
CA ARG A 420 -40.20 19.83 -35.73
C ARG A 420 -39.19 20.98 -35.75
N SER A 421 -38.07 20.86 -35.03
CA SER A 421 -37.02 21.88 -34.97
C SER A 421 -35.92 21.70 -36.03
N TYR A 422 -36.13 20.82 -37.02
CA TYR A 422 -35.17 20.61 -38.11
C TYR A 422 -34.85 21.92 -38.85
N MET A 423 -33.58 22.31 -38.87
CA MET A 423 -33.09 23.55 -39.49
C MET A 423 -32.30 23.33 -40.79
N GLY A 424 -32.26 22.10 -41.32
CA GLY A 424 -31.54 21.79 -42.56
C GLY A 424 -32.28 22.26 -43.81
N VAL A 425 -31.54 22.42 -44.91
CA VAL A 425 -32.11 22.75 -46.22
C VAL A 425 -32.80 21.52 -46.78
N THR A 426 -34.13 21.58 -46.97
CA THR A 426 -34.89 20.50 -47.59
C THR A 426 -34.91 20.64 -49.10
N SER A 427 -35.05 19.52 -49.81
CA SER A 427 -35.11 19.53 -51.28
C SER A 427 -36.30 20.33 -51.78
N PHE A 428 -36.08 21.11 -52.84
CA PHE A 428 -37.15 21.79 -53.58
C PHE A 428 -38.01 20.74 -54.27
N SER A 429 -39.31 20.73 -53.96
CA SER A 429 -40.28 20.06 -54.82
C SER A 429 -40.35 20.77 -56.18
N THR A 430 -40.79 20.04 -57.20
CA THR A 430 -40.91 20.54 -58.59
C THR A 430 -41.82 21.77 -58.70
N ASP A 431 -42.65 22.02 -57.69
CA ASP A 431 -43.61 23.13 -57.58
C ASP A 431 -43.17 24.28 -56.65
N GLY A 432 -41.92 24.27 -56.15
CA GLY A 432 -41.38 25.40 -55.37
C GLY A 432 -41.68 25.37 -53.86
N PHE A 433 -42.28 24.29 -53.34
CA PHE A 433 -42.58 24.13 -51.91
C PHE A 433 -41.49 23.30 -51.20
N PHE A 434 -41.11 23.74 -50.01
CA PHE A 434 -40.17 23.04 -49.13
C PHE A 434 -40.90 22.00 -48.27
N LEU A 435 -40.26 20.86 -48.02
CA LEU A 435 -40.67 19.96 -46.95
C LEU A 435 -40.37 20.61 -45.61
N ASP A 436 -41.37 20.66 -44.74
CA ASP A 436 -41.28 21.31 -43.45
C ASP A 436 -41.90 20.38 -42.39
N PRO A 437 -41.08 19.74 -41.53
CA PRO A 437 -41.53 18.89 -40.44
C PRO A 437 -42.57 19.53 -39.51
N GLN A 438 -42.61 20.88 -39.41
CA GLN A 438 -43.62 21.58 -38.61
C GLN A 438 -45.03 21.37 -39.14
N ARG A 439 -45.19 21.07 -40.43
CA ARG A 439 -46.49 20.86 -41.08
C ARG A 439 -46.97 19.41 -41.07
N PHE A 440 -46.14 18.48 -40.59
CA PHE A 440 -46.51 17.06 -40.53
C PHE A 440 -47.34 16.78 -39.28
N GLY A 441 -48.35 15.94 -39.43
CA GLY A 441 -49.07 15.38 -38.29
C GLY A 441 -48.22 14.31 -37.61
N VAL A 442 -48.22 14.26 -36.28
CA VAL A 442 -47.69 13.11 -35.54
C VAL A 442 -48.83 12.57 -34.69
N ASN A 443 -49.10 11.27 -34.79
CA ASN A 443 -50.17 10.61 -34.06
C ASN A 443 -49.72 9.21 -33.62
N GLY A 444 -49.37 9.08 -32.34
CA GLY A 444 -48.87 7.82 -31.78
C GLY A 444 -47.54 7.42 -32.41
N ASP A 445 -47.51 6.30 -33.11
CA ASP A 445 -46.35 5.76 -33.84
C ASP A 445 -46.34 6.18 -35.32
N LYS A 446 -47.09 7.21 -35.72
CA LYS A 446 -47.26 7.59 -37.13
C LYS A 446 -46.93 9.05 -37.40
N ILE A 447 -46.21 9.29 -38.49
CA ILE A 447 -46.00 10.62 -39.08
C ILE A 447 -46.87 10.73 -40.34
N LEU A 448 -47.72 11.75 -40.39
CA LEU A 448 -48.64 12.03 -41.49
C LEU A 448 -48.13 13.23 -42.29
N VAL A 449 -47.77 12.98 -43.55
CA VAL A 449 -47.36 14.00 -44.50
C VAL A 449 -48.56 14.29 -45.42
N PRO A 450 -49.20 15.48 -45.30
CA PRO A 450 -50.36 15.81 -46.11
C PRO A 450 -49.96 16.08 -47.56
N ASN A 451 -50.70 15.53 -48.52
CA ASN A 451 -50.53 15.84 -49.94
C ASN A 451 -51.69 16.70 -50.44
N THR A 452 -51.64 17.99 -50.12
CA THR A 452 -52.70 18.97 -50.41
C THR A 452 -52.86 19.29 -51.90
N HIS A 453 -51.90 18.90 -52.74
CA HIS A 453 -51.86 19.29 -54.16
C HIS A 453 -51.93 18.09 -55.13
N GLY A 454 -52.00 16.86 -54.63
CA GLY A 454 -52.01 15.66 -55.47
C GLY A 454 -50.70 15.43 -56.24
N ASP A 455 -49.62 16.10 -55.83
CA ASP A 455 -48.32 16.02 -56.49
C ASP A 455 -47.53 14.79 -56.04
N LYS A 456 -47.06 14.01 -57.01
CA LYS A 456 -46.21 12.84 -56.77
C LYS A 456 -44.77 13.22 -56.44
N GLY A 457 -44.31 14.40 -56.90
CA GLY A 457 -42.99 14.96 -56.58
C GLY A 457 -42.84 15.21 -55.08
N HIS A 458 -43.79 15.93 -54.49
CA HIS A 458 -43.86 16.17 -53.05
C HIS A 458 -43.79 14.89 -52.21
N LEU A 459 -44.49 13.83 -52.62
CA LEU A 459 -44.45 12.53 -51.94
C LEU A 459 -43.11 11.81 -52.09
N ALA A 460 -42.46 11.92 -53.25
CA ALA A 460 -41.16 11.33 -53.50
C ALA A 460 -40.06 12.01 -52.67
N ASP A 461 -40.11 13.35 -52.59
CA ASP A 461 -39.21 14.13 -51.73
C ASP A 461 -39.44 13.79 -50.25
N ALA A 462 -40.70 13.65 -49.82
CA ALA A 462 -41.02 13.27 -48.45
C ALA A 462 -40.41 11.90 -48.09
N CYS A 463 -40.50 10.92 -49.00
CA CYS A 463 -39.84 9.61 -48.82
C CYS A 463 -38.32 9.71 -48.72
N LYS A 464 -37.71 10.65 -49.43
CA LYS A 464 -36.26 10.82 -49.50
C LYS A 464 -35.69 11.54 -48.27
N GLU A 465 -36.37 12.57 -47.79
CA GLU A 465 -35.89 13.43 -46.71
C GLU A 465 -36.36 12.96 -45.31
N MET A 466 -37.44 12.16 -45.20
CA MET A 466 -37.94 11.67 -43.91
C MET A 466 -36.89 10.96 -43.03
N PRO A 467 -36.03 10.07 -43.56
CA PRO A 467 -34.96 9.48 -42.76
C PRO A 467 -34.04 10.52 -42.11
N ARG A 468 -33.70 11.60 -42.83
CA ARG A 468 -32.84 12.66 -42.30
C ARG A 468 -33.51 13.44 -41.17
N PHE A 469 -34.82 13.66 -41.25
CA PHE A 469 -35.57 14.31 -40.17
C PHE A 469 -35.61 13.44 -38.91
N ILE A 470 -35.77 12.13 -39.08
CA ILE A 470 -35.75 11.16 -37.99
C ILE A 470 -34.35 11.07 -37.36
N ASP A 471 -33.30 10.96 -38.18
CA ASP A 471 -31.92 10.93 -37.71
C ASP A 471 -31.55 12.20 -36.94
N TRP A 472 -32.00 13.36 -37.42
CA TRP A 472 -31.84 14.62 -36.71
C TRP A 472 -32.51 14.61 -35.33
N ALA A 473 -33.78 14.18 -35.26
CA ALA A 473 -34.51 14.13 -34.00
C ALA A 473 -33.84 13.15 -33.01
N ASN A 474 -33.41 11.98 -33.48
CA ASN A 474 -32.65 11.01 -32.68
C ASN A 474 -31.33 11.61 -32.16
N GLU A 475 -30.58 12.32 -33.01
CA GLU A 475 -29.32 12.98 -32.64
C GLU A 475 -29.52 14.07 -31.58
N VAL A 476 -30.56 14.90 -31.74
CA VAL A 476 -30.90 15.95 -30.77
C VAL A 476 -31.25 15.33 -29.42
N MET A 477 -32.04 14.26 -29.41
CA MET A 477 -32.39 13.55 -28.17
C MET A 477 -31.16 12.91 -27.53
N ARG A 478 -30.26 12.30 -28.31
CA ARG A 478 -29.01 11.72 -27.79
C ARG A 478 -28.15 12.78 -27.11
N LYS A 479 -27.90 13.90 -27.79
CA LYS A 479 -27.10 15.01 -27.23
C LYS A 479 -27.74 15.63 -25.99
N ARG A 480 -29.07 15.73 -25.96
CA ARG A 480 -29.80 16.23 -24.79
C ARG A 480 -29.61 15.30 -23.59
N LEU A 481 -29.80 14.00 -23.79
CA LEU A 481 -29.59 13.00 -22.74
C LEU A 481 -28.14 12.96 -22.26
N GLU A 482 -27.16 13.04 -23.17
CA GLU A 482 -25.74 13.15 -22.81
C GLU A 482 -25.44 14.41 -21.99
N LYS A 483 -26.06 15.54 -22.36
CA LYS A 483 -25.92 16.79 -21.63
C LYS A 483 -26.55 16.70 -20.24
N GLU A 484 -27.77 16.18 -20.13
CA GLU A 484 -28.47 15.99 -18.85
C GLU A 484 -27.70 15.03 -17.94
N ARG A 485 -27.14 13.93 -18.48
CA ARG A 485 -26.23 13.01 -17.76
C ARG A 485 -24.99 13.74 -17.22
N ARG A 486 -24.34 14.53 -18.06
CA ARG A 486 -23.15 15.29 -17.67
C ARG A 486 -23.47 16.33 -16.60
N GLU A 487 -24.57 17.06 -16.74
CA GLU A 487 -25.01 18.06 -15.75
C GLU A 487 -25.40 17.41 -14.42
N ALA A 488 -26.08 16.25 -14.45
CA ALA A 488 -26.38 15.49 -13.24
C ALA A 488 -25.10 15.01 -12.53
N HIS A 489 -24.14 14.47 -13.28
CA HIS A 489 -22.84 14.06 -12.76
C HIS A 489 -22.04 15.25 -12.17
N GLU A 490 -21.96 16.37 -12.88
CA GLU A 490 -21.28 17.59 -12.42
C GLU A 490 -21.94 18.14 -11.13
N ALA A 491 -23.27 18.14 -11.05
CA ALA A 491 -24.00 18.59 -9.86
C ALA A 491 -23.75 17.68 -8.64
N LEU A 492 -23.76 16.37 -8.87
CA LEU A 492 -23.48 15.35 -7.85
C LEU A 492 -22.04 15.50 -7.29
N VAL A 493 -21.06 15.72 -8.17
CA VAL A 493 -19.67 16.00 -7.78
C VAL A 493 -19.56 17.27 -6.92
N GLN A 494 -20.25 18.35 -7.32
CA GLN A 494 -20.23 19.61 -6.55
C GLN A 494 -20.89 19.47 -5.17
N GLU A 495 -22.01 18.75 -5.08
CA GLU A 495 -22.67 18.46 -3.81
C GLU A 495 -21.76 17.67 -2.88
N ARG A 496 -21.06 16.65 -3.41
CA ARG A 496 -20.10 15.80 -2.69
C ARG A 496 -18.92 16.56 -2.12
N GLU A 497 -18.29 17.41 -2.92
CA GLU A 497 -17.22 18.27 -2.39
C GLU A 497 -17.75 19.21 -1.29
N GLY A 498 -19.01 19.65 -1.40
CA GLY A 498 -19.69 20.43 -0.37
C GLY A 498 -19.91 19.67 0.93
N GLU A 499 -20.20 18.37 0.87
CA GLU A 499 -20.36 17.51 2.06
C GLU A 499 -19.04 17.19 2.75
N ILE A 500 -18.00 16.85 1.99
CA ILE A 500 -16.65 16.63 2.54
C ILE A 500 -16.20 17.88 3.30
N ARG A 501 -16.31 19.06 2.68
CA ARG A 501 -15.95 20.33 3.34
C ARG A 501 -16.74 20.58 4.63
N ARG A 502 -18.03 20.21 4.66
CA ARG A 502 -18.87 20.34 5.87
C ARG A 502 -18.43 19.38 6.98
N GLN A 503 -18.09 18.14 6.64
CA GLN A 503 -17.65 17.13 7.60
C GLN A 503 -16.25 17.45 8.14
N GLU A 504 -15.32 17.89 7.29
CA GLU A 504 -14.01 18.40 7.71
C GLU A 504 -14.19 19.56 8.71
N SER A 505 -15.01 20.56 8.37
CA SER A 505 -15.27 21.69 9.27
C SER A 505 -15.92 21.26 10.59
N SER A 506 -16.81 20.26 10.58
CA SER A 506 -17.40 19.74 11.82
C SER A 506 -16.40 18.96 12.66
N ALA A 507 -15.50 18.19 12.03
CA ALA A 507 -14.44 17.45 12.72
C ALA A 507 -13.44 18.42 13.36
N ASP A 508 -13.05 19.49 12.66
CA ASP A 508 -12.19 20.56 13.18
C ASP A 508 -12.82 21.23 14.41
N ILE A 509 -14.12 21.57 14.35
CA ILE A 509 -14.85 22.15 15.49
C ILE A 509 -14.90 21.17 16.67
N ASN A 510 -15.22 19.90 16.43
CA ASN A 510 -15.30 18.90 17.50
C ASN A 510 -13.92 18.64 18.15
N SER A 511 -12.86 18.62 17.34
CA SER A 511 -11.48 18.56 17.82
C SER A 511 -11.17 19.74 18.72
N PHE A 512 -11.44 20.97 18.27
CA PHE A 512 -11.26 22.17 19.09
C PHE A 512 -12.05 22.11 20.40
N LEU A 513 -13.32 21.70 20.37
CA LEU A 513 -14.16 21.57 21.57
C LEU A 513 -13.61 20.55 22.56
N SER A 514 -12.95 19.49 22.10
CA SER A 514 -12.32 18.48 22.97
C SER A 514 -11.07 18.99 23.71
N THR A 515 -10.48 20.09 23.21
CA THR A 515 -9.30 20.73 23.83
C THR A 515 -9.65 21.80 24.88
N LEU A 516 -10.92 22.22 24.95
CA LEU A 516 -11.48 23.14 25.97
C LEU A 516 -11.91 22.35 27.21
#